data_AF-A0A0H2S528-F1
#
_entry.id   AF-A0A0H2S528-F1
#
_cell.length_a   1.000
_cell.length_b   1.000
_cell.length_c   1.000
_cell.angle_alpha   90.00
_cell.angle_beta   90.00
_cell.angle_gamma   90.00
#
_symmetry.space_group_name_H-M   'P 1'
#
loop_
_entity.id
_entity.type
_entity.pdbx_description
1 polymer ?
#
loop_
_entity_poly.entity_id
_entity_poly.type
_entity_poly.pdbx_seq_one_letter_code
_entity_poly.pdbx_strand_id
1 'polypeptide(L)'
;VTLVCAVKTGDVGIMEAMLPHLLFRFVGGGHKKYSGEIIELLQMLNRELPPEVRTFVLENCWLVNFQGGEDTFLPLDQAQEHNIKGIKGLDGGPHGGWEYLYKYTPAFRTIQAVNGHIEGDLGILSRGKKHS
;
A
#
# COMPACT_ATOMS: atom_id res chain seq x y z
N VAL A 1 -5.04 -17.08 14.15
CA VAL A 1 -4.28 -16.41 13.07
C VAL A 1 -4.26 -14.92 13.37
N THR A 2 -3.13 -14.23 13.27
CA THR A 2 -3.03 -12.77 13.51
C THR A 2 -3.29 -12.01 12.20
N LEU A 3 -3.76 -10.76 12.28
CA LEU A 3 -3.97 -9.90 11.10
C LEU A 3 -2.69 -9.79 10.24
N VAL A 4 -1.53 -9.73 10.88
CA VAL A 4 -0.22 -9.68 10.20
C VAL A 4 0.03 -10.93 9.36
N CYS A 5 -0.33 -12.10 9.88
CA CYS A 5 -0.20 -13.36 9.13
C CYS A 5 -1.16 -13.35 7.93
N ALA A 6 -2.43 -12.99 8.15
CA ALA A 6 -3.43 -12.91 7.09
C ALA A 6 -3.01 -11.98 5.94
N VAL A 7 -2.44 -10.81 6.26
CA VAL A 7 -1.90 -9.90 5.24
C VAL A 7 -0.77 -10.54 4.45
N LYS A 8 0.18 -11.21 5.12
CA LYS A 8 1.33 -11.84 4.44
C LYS A 8 0.92 -12.99 3.54
N THR A 9 -0.04 -13.80 3.98
CA THR A 9 -0.53 -14.99 3.26
C THR A 9 -1.63 -14.70 2.25
N GLY A 10 -2.08 -13.43 2.13
CA GLY A 10 -3.15 -13.08 1.21
C GLY A 10 -4.57 -13.45 1.68
N ASP A 11 -4.76 -13.76 2.97
CA ASP A 11 -6.07 -14.17 3.50
C ASP A 11 -6.97 -12.96 3.80
N VAL A 12 -7.61 -12.47 2.73
CA VAL A 12 -8.56 -11.35 2.79
C VAL A 12 -9.79 -11.69 3.64
N GLY A 13 -10.21 -12.96 3.70
CA GLY A 13 -11.36 -13.37 4.50
C GLY A 13 -11.13 -13.12 5.99
N ILE A 14 -9.95 -13.48 6.50
CA ILE A 14 -9.57 -13.16 7.87
C ILE A 14 -9.43 -11.65 8.07
N MET A 15 -8.88 -10.91 7.09
CA MET A 15 -8.79 -9.45 7.17
C MET A 15 -10.17 -8.79 7.31
N GLU A 16 -11.14 -9.19 6.50
CA GLU A 16 -12.52 -8.68 6.54
C GLU A 16 -13.18 -9.02 7.89
N ALA A 17 -13.06 -10.27 8.34
CA ALA A 17 -13.61 -10.73 9.61
C ALA A 17 -13.03 -9.96 10.82
N MET A 18 -11.82 -9.41 10.70
CA MET A 18 -11.17 -8.62 11.76
C MET A 18 -11.66 -7.16 11.83
N LEU A 19 -12.34 -6.63 10.81
CA LEU A 19 -12.78 -5.23 10.77
C LEU A 19 -13.65 -4.82 11.97
N PRO A 20 -14.67 -5.61 12.42
CA PRO A 20 -15.45 -5.25 13.60
C PRO A 20 -14.61 -5.21 14.88
N HIS A 21 -13.66 -6.14 15.03
CA HIS A 21 -12.75 -6.16 16.17
C HIS A 21 -11.83 -4.93 16.21
N LEU A 22 -11.31 -4.53 15.04
CA LEU A 22 -10.52 -3.32 14.88
C LEU A 22 -11.35 -2.06 15.16
N LEU A 23 -12.62 -2.02 14.72
CA LEU A 23 -13.52 -0.92 15.03
C LEU A 23 -13.64 -0.71 16.54
N PHE A 24 -13.98 -1.76 17.30
CA PHE A 24 -14.08 -1.67 18.75
C PHE A 24 -12.76 -1.27 19.41
N ARG A 25 -11.63 -1.82 18.93
CA ARG A 25 -10.29 -1.46 19.39
C ARG A 25 -9.99 0.03 19.20
N PHE A 26 -10.33 0.60 18.06
CA PHE A 26 -10.08 2.02 17.75
C PHE A 26 -11.03 2.95 18.48
N VAL A 27 -12.31 2.59 18.57
CA VAL A 27 -13.31 3.35 19.34
C VAL A 27 -12.89 3.40 20.81
N GLY A 28 -12.58 2.25 21.42
CA GLY A 28 -12.11 2.18 22.81
C GLY A 28 -10.78 2.90 23.04
N GLY A 29 -9.93 3.00 22.01
CA GLY A 29 -8.66 3.74 22.05
C GLY A 29 -8.77 5.24 21.75
N GLY A 30 -9.97 5.78 21.46
CA GLY A 30 -10.16 7.19 21.09
C GLY A 30 -9.63 7.56 19.70
N HIS A 31 -9.36 6.57 18.85
CA HIS A 31 -8.78 6.73 17.52
C HIS A 31 -9.85 7.04 16.46
N LYS A 32 -10.50 8.21 16.57
CA LYS A 32 -11.69 8.59 15.78
C LYS A 32 -11.52 8.50 14.25
N LYS A 33 -10.33 8.84 13.72
CA LYS A 33 -10.05 8.74 12.29
C LYS A 33 -10.13 7.29 11.82
N TYR A 34 -9.37 6.41 12.47
CA TYR A 34 -9.38 4.98 12.17
C TYR A 34 -10.76 4.35 12.40
N SER A 35 -11.49 4.78 13.43
CA SER A 35 -12.88 4.34 13.62
C SER A 35 -13.79 4.76 12.48
N GLY A 36 -13.67 5.99 11.98
CA GLY A 36 -14.43 6.50 10.84
C GLY A 36 -14.17 5.67 9.57
N GLU A 37 -12.90 5.49 9.22
CA GLU A 37 -12.47 4.69 8.06
C GLU A 37 -13.04 3.26 8.10
N ILE A 38 -13.01 2.61 9.26
CA ILE A 38 -13.54 1.23 9.39
C ILE A 38 -15.07 1.21 9.27
N ILE A 39 -15.78 2.22 9.77
CA ILE A 39 -17.24 2.33 9.62
C ILE A 39 -17.60 2.54 8.14
N GLU A 40 -16.91 3.44 7.45
CA GLU A 40 -17.12 3.70 6.02
C GLU A 40 -16.84 2.44 5.19
N LEU A 41 -15.74 1.74 5.47
CA LEU A 41 -15.42 0.48 4.81
C LEU A 41 -16.49 -0.60 5.04
N LEU A 42 -16.94 -0.78 6.28
CA LEU A 42 -18.00 -1.75 6.60
C LEU A 42 -19.32 -1.39 5.92
N GLN A 43 -19.69 -0.11 5.90
CA GLN A 43 -20.89 0.38 5.23
C GLN A 43 -20.81 0.12 3.71
N MET A 44 -19.68 0.48 3.09
CA MET A 44 -19.42 0.27 1.68
C MET A 44 -19.56 -1.22 1.31
N LEU A 45 -18.87 -2.12 2.03
CA LEU A 45 -18.89 -3.56 1.75
C LEU A 45 -20.25 -4.22 1.97
N ASN A 46 -20.99 -3.82 3.01
CA ASN A 46 -22.21 -4.53 3.41
C ASN A 46 -23.49 -3.95 2.80
N ARG A 47 -23.48 -2.68 2.38
CA ARG A 47 -24.71 -1.96 2.01
C ARG A 47 -24.66 -1.27 0.66
N GLU A 48 -23.50 -0.77 0.24
CA GLU A 48 -23.44 0.17 -0.90
C GLU A 48 -22.94 -0.49 -2.17
N LEU A 49 -21.95 -1.39 -2.07
CA LEU A 49 -21.39 -2.03 -3.24
C LEU A 49 -22.32 -3.12 -3.78
N PRO A 50 -22.55 -3.16 -5.10
CA PRO A 50 -23.11 -4.34 -5.75
C PRO A 50 -22.26 -5.58 -5.44
N PRO A 51 -22.86 -6.79 -5.33
CA PRO A 51 -22.14 -8.01 -4.95
C PRO A 51 -20.89 -8.27 -5.80
N GLU A 52 -20.98 -8.07 -7.11
CA GLU A 52 -19.84 -8.28 -8.03
C GLU A 52 -18.68 -7.30 -7.76
N VAL A 53 -19.00 -6.04 -7.45
CA VAL A 53 -17.99 -5.02 -7.13
C VAL A 53 -17.37 -5.30 -5.77
N ARG A 54 -18.17 -5.72 -4.79
CA ARG A 54 -17.65 -6.14 -3.47
C ARG A 54 -16.64 -7.28 -3.61
N THR A 55 -16.98 -8.32 -4.36
CA THR A 55 -16.08 -9.45 -4.64
C THR A 55 -14.79 -8.97 -5.30
N PHE A 56 -14.91 -8.13 -6.33
CA PHE A 56 -13.74 -7.56 -7.00
C PHE A 56 -12.83 -6.78 -6.04
N VAL A 57 -13.40 -5.93 -5.18
CA VAL A 57 -12.66 -5.13 -4.19
C VAL A 57 -11.91 -6.03 -3.21
N LEU A 58 -12.59 -7.05 -2.65
CA LEU A 58 -11.97 -7.97 -1.68
C LEU A 58 -10.85 -8.77 -2.35
N GLU A 59 -11.08 -9.30 -3.55
CA GLU A 59 -10.10 -10.16 -4.23
C GLU A 59 -8.90 -9.40 -4.81
N ASN A 60 -9.06 -8.12 -5.20
CA ASN A 60 -8.06 -7.43 -6.04
C ASN A 60 -7.56 -6.09 -5.49
N CYS A 61 -8.28 -5.43 -4.57
CA CYS A 61 -7.95 -4.05 -4.19
C CYS A 61 -7.26 -3.92 -2.83
N TRP A 62 -7.25 -4.96 -2.01
CA TRP A 62 -6.68 -4.87 -0.65
C TRP A 62 -5.20 -5.21 -0.59
N LEU A 63 -4.81 -6.23 -1.35
CA LEU A 63 -3.45 -6.76 -1.34
C LEU A 63 -2.91 -6.87 -2.76
N VAL A 64 -1.59 -6.71 -2.88
CA VAL A 64 -0.85 -6.98 -4.11
C VAL A 64 0.32 -7.91 -3.81
N ASN A 65 0.69 -8.71 -4.80
CA ASN A 65 1.82 -9.62 -4.72
C ASN A 65 2.71 -9.51 -5.96
N PHE A 66 3.79 -8.74 -5.86
CA PHE A 66 4.71 -8.53 -6.97
C PHE A 66 5.63 -9.72 -7.24
N GLN A 67 5.83 -10.59 -6.25
CA GLN A 67 6.78 -11.70 -6.33
C GLN A 67 6.10 -13.05 -6.63
N GLY A 68 4.78 -13.13 -6.43
CA GLY A 68 4.00 -14.35 -6.62
C GLY A 68 4.22 -15.42 -5.54
N GLY A 69 4.90 -15.10 -4.44
CA GLY A 69 5.14 -16.02 -3.32
C GLY A 69 4.03 -15.97 -2.26
N GLU A 70 3.86 -17.05 -1.50
CA GLU A 70 2.76 -17.16 -0.53
C GLU A 70 2.85 -16.13 0.61
N ASP A 71 4.05 -15.74 1.04
CA ASP A 71 4.29 -14.78 2.15
C ASP A 71 4.72 -13.38 1.68
N THR A 72 4.51 -13.06 0.41
CA THR A 72 5.01 -11.81 -0.20
C THR A 72 3.92 -10.80 -0.53
N PHE A 73 2.71 -10.99 0.03
CA PHE A 73 1.64 -10.02 -0.11
C PHE A 73 1.91 -8.74 0.68
N LEU A 74 1.42 -7.63 0.14
CA LEU A 74 1.56 -6.28 0.68
C LEU A 74 0.23 -5.53 0.57
N PRO A 75 -0.16 -4.70 1.56
CA PRO A 75 -1.29 -3.79 1.40
C PRO A 75 -1.11 -2.89 0.17
N LEU A 76 -2.18 -2.71 -0.61
CA LEU A 76 -2.14 -1.89 -1.82
C LEU A 76 -1.70 -0.44 -1.53
N ASP A 77 -2.19 0.14 -0.44
CA ASP A 77 -1.80 1.49 -0.01
C ASP A 77 -0.29 1.59 0.24
N GLN A 78 0.30 0.58 0.88
CA GLN A 78 1.74 0.52 1.10
C GLN A 78 2.51 0.35 -0.22
N ALA A 79 1.96 -0.41 -1.17
CA ALA A 79 2.53 -0.51 -2.52
C ALA A 79 2.52 0.84 -3.25
N GLN A 80 1.42 1.59 -3.11
CA GLN A 80 1.29 2.95 -3.65
C GLN A 80 2.28 3.90 -2.96
N GLU A 81 2.46 3.80 -1.65
CA GLU A 81 3.45 4.58 -0.91
C GLU A 81 4.88 4.30 -1.41
N HIS A 82 5.23 3.04 -1.65
CA HIS A 82 6.52 2.67 -2.25
C HIS A 82 6.70 3.30 -3.65
N ASN A 83 5.65 3.28 -4.48
CA ASN A 83 5.69 3.91 -5.80
C ASN A 83 5.90 5.44 -5.69
N ILE A 84 5.15 6.11 -4.81
CA ILE A 84 5.28 7.55 -4.57
C ILE A 84 6.69 7.89 -4.05
N LYS A 85 7.23 7.11 -3.12
CA LYS A 85 8.59 7.29 -2.59
C LYS A 85 9.63 7.23 -3.69
N GLY A 86 9.48 6.31 -4.65
CA GLY A 86 10.34 6.21 -5.80
C GLY A 86 10.25 7.44 -6.71
N ILE A 87 9.02 7.92 -7.00
CA ILE A 87 8.77 9.07 -7.87
C ILE A 87 9.32 10.36 -7.26
N LYS A 88 9.23 10.54 -5.93
CA LYS A 88 9.81 11.71 -5.22
C LYS A 88 11.32 11.88 -5.42
N GLY A 89 12.04 10.85 -5.89
CA GLY A 89 13.46 10.94 -6.22
C GLY A 89 13.75 11.61 -7.58
N LEU A 90 12.73 11.83 -8.41
CA LEU A 90 12.84 12.56 -9.67
C LEU A 90 12.47 14.03 -9.45
N ASP A 91 13.20 14.92 -10.11
CA ASP A 91 12.94 16.36 -10.07
C ASP A 91 11.50 16.67 -10.53
N GLY A 92 10.69 17.33 -9.70
CA GLY A 92 9.24 17.53 -9.93
C GLY A 92 8.31 16.53 -9.23
N GLY A 93 8.78 15.31 -8.92
CA GLY A 93 8.03 14.32 -8.13
C GLY A 93 6.59 14.07 -8.61
N PRO A 94 5.64 13.74 -7.70
CA PRO A 94 4.22 13.61 -8.04
C PRO A 94 3.58 14.91 -8.59
N HIS A 95 4.27 16.05 -8.48
CA HIS A 95 3.78 17.37 -8.85
C HIS A 95 4.26 17.82 -10.23
N GLY A 96 5.13 17.04 -10.90
CA GLY A 96 5.72 17.38 -12.21
C GLY A 96 4.74 17.30 -13.39
N GLY A 97 3.48 16.94 -13.14
CA GLY A 97 2.46 16.78 -14.16
C GLY A 97 2.56 15.44 -14.92
N TRP A 98 1.49 15.12 -15.65
CA TRP A 98 1.35 13.83 -16.34
C TRP A 98 2.36 13.65 -17.48
N GLU A 99 2.70 14.72 -18.21
CA GLU A 99 3.70 14.65 -19.29
C GLU A 99 5.09 14.26 -18.79
N TYR A 100 5.49 14.80 -17.63
CA TYR A 100 6.75 14.46 -16.99
C TYR A 100 6.77 12.99 -16.59
N LEU A 101 5.73 12.53 -15.87
CA LEU A 101 5.61 11.13 -15.46
C LEU A 101 5.69 10.21 -16.69
N TYR A 102 4.89 10.48 -17.72
CA TYR A 102 4.86 9.67 -18.94
C TYR A 102 6.25 9.57 -19.61
N LYS A 103 7.01 10.66 -19.66
CA LYS A 103 8.34 10.69 -20.26
C LYS A 103 9.36 9.82 -19.51
N TYR A 104 9.34 9.84 -18.18
CA TYR A 104 10.37 9.19 -17.36
C TYR A 104 9.98 7.80 -16.82
N THR A 105 8.68 7.49 -16.73
CA THR A 105 8.20 6.18 -16.24
C THR A 105 8.81 4.98 -16.98
N PRO A 106 8.97 4.97 -18.32
CA PRO A 106 9.59 3.84 -19.03
C PRO A 106 11.03 3.57 -18.59
N ALA A 107 11.80 4.61 -18.27
CA ALA A 107 13.20 4.52 -17.85
C ALA A 107 13.36 4.44 -16.33
N PHE A 108 12.27 4.52 -15.57
CA PHE A 108 12.29 4.72 -14.13
C PHE A 108 13.07 3.66 -13.36
N ARG A 109 12.87 2.38 -13.70
CA ARG A 109 13.58 1.27 -13.06
C ARG A 109 15.10 1.36 -13.28
N THR A 110 15.51 1.76 -14.48
CA THR A 110 16.92 1.94 -14.83
C THR A 110 17.52 3.12 -14.05
N ILE A 111 16.80 4.25 -13.96
CA ILE A 111 17.23 5.41 -13.19
C ILE A 111 17.40 5.05 -11.70
N GLN A 112 16.45 4.32 -11.12
CA GLN A 112 16.55 3.85 -9.74
C GLN A 112 17.74 2.91 -9.52
N ALA A 113 17.99 1.99 -10.45
CA ALA A 113 19.13 1.07 -10.37
C ALA A 113 20.47 1.82 -10.43
N VAL A 114 20.59 2.80 -11.34
CA VAL A 114 21.79 3.65 -11.45
C VAL A 114 22.01 4.49 -10.19
N ASN A 115 20.95 5.14 -9.68
CA ASN A 115 21.05 5.90 -8.43
C ASN A 115 21.47 5.01 -7.26
N GLY A 116 20.89 3.83 -7.12
CA GLY A 116 21.25 2.88 -6.07
C GLY A 116 22.70 2.40 -6.16
N HIS A 117 23.21 2.19 -7.37
CA HIS A 117 24.62 1.83 -7.60
C HIS A 117 25.56 2.98 -7.21
N ILE A 118 25.27 4.21 -7.66
CA ILE A 118 26.08 5.40 -7.34
C ILE A 118 26.06 5.70 -5.84
N GLU A 119 24.90 5.63 -5.18
CA GLU A 119 24.80 5.81 -3.72
C GLU A 119 25.62 4.77 -2.95
N GLY A 120 25.63 3.51 -3.43
CA GLY A 120 26.42 2.43 -2.87
C GLY A 120 27.92 2.67 -3.01
N ASP A 121 28.37 3.10 -4.19
CA ASP A 121 29.78 3.31 -4.51
C ASP A 121 30.37 4.56 -3.84
N LEU A 122 29.58 5.64 -3.75
CA LEU A 122 30.04 6.91 -3.18
C LEU A 122 29.91 7.00 -1.66
N GLY A 123 29.28 6.01 -1.00
CA GLY A 123 29.15 5.98 0.45
C GLY A 123 28.40 7.17 1.05
N ILE A 124 27.62 7.89 0.24
CA ILE A 124 26.87 9.07 0.66
C ILE A 124 25.77 8.58 1.61
N LEU A 125 25.69 9.17 2.82
CA LEU A 125 24.73 8.82 3.87
C LEU A 125 23.32 8.60 3.28
N SER A 126 22.95 7.33 3.14
CA SER A 126 21.71 6.94 2.50
C SER A 126 20.52 7.49 3.29
N ARG A 127 19.57 8.13 2.60
CA ARG A 127 18.24 8.46 3.14
C ARG A 127 17.73 7.30 4.00
N GLY A 128 17.13 7.60 5.16
CA GLY A 128 16.58 6.60 6.06
C GLY A 128 15.76 5.55 5.28
N LYS A 129 16.31 4.33 5.17
CA LYS A 129 15.69 3.25 4.40
C LYS A 129 14.46 2.68 5.12
N LYS A 130 14.31 2.95 6.42
CA LYS A 130 13.20 2.50 7.27
C LYS A 130 12.41 3.70 7.79
N HIS A 131 11.09 3.65 7.64
CA HIS A 131 10.19 4.40 8.52
C HIS A 131 10.08 3.62 9.83
N SER A 132 10.28 4.31 10.96
CA SER A 132 9.89 3.82 12.29
C SER A 132 8.40 3.99 12.48
#